data_AF-A0A2R6JAR8-F1
#
_entry.id   AF-A0A2R6JAR8-F1
#
_cell.length_a   1.000
_cell.length_b   1.000
_cell.length_c   1.000
_cell.angle_alpha   90.00
_cell.angle_beta   90.00
_cell.angle_gamma   90.00
#
_symmetry.space_group_name_H-M   'P 1'
#
loop_
_entity.id
_entity.type
_entity.pdbx_description
1 polymer ?
#
loop_
_entity_poly.entity_id
_entity_poly.type
_entity_poly.pdbx_seq_one_letter_code
_entity_poly.pdbx_strand_id
1 'polypeptide(L)'
;YTGQGYAADLEAALALGEELDRRYEQAYRDGETASRKECPTLTAAAFVDEWMEAAVEPGQYPVVGVRRTETGVVGRAELYTCLPRRVTEPLFEELHATVLMSATLRPFDVTEDVLGLEDPLTMAYGEQFPEERRRTYAVDTPALFASQRDDPGVQESVGGAIADAVRFTPGNTLAYFPSYAEAERYYHRYAGDSTPYLDEPGVAAEELRQEFVADDDAVLFTSLWGTLAEGVSFDDDDARTVIVVGVPYPHLDDRMEAVQRAYDGSFGDGHDDAGWHYAVEIPTVRKTRQALGRVIRSPDDYGVRVLIDERYTHRNRVEEKLGVGMLNFYSDLDAWNGAPPEP
;
A
#
# COMPACT_ATOMS: atom_id res chain seq x y z
N TYR A 1 -13.34 -15.29 -20.46
CA TYR A 1 -14.52 -16.15 -20.66
C TYR A 1 -14.60 -16.49 -22.14
N THR A 2 -14.46 -17.76 -22.54
CA THR A 2 -14.47 -18.20 -23.95
C THR A 2 -15.77 -18.95 -24.27
N GLY A 3 -16.91 -18.26 -24.12
CA GLY A 3 -18.18 -18.81 -24.60
C GLY A 3 -18.13 -18.93 -26.13
N GLN A 4 -18.41 -20.12 -26.68
CA GLN A 4 -18.51 -20.28 -28.13
C GLN A 4 -19.58 -19.32 -28.67
N GLY A 5 -19.23 -18.46 -29.64
CA GLY A 5 -20.18 -17.59 -30.34
C GLY A 5 -20.28 -16.16 -29.82
N TYR A 6 -19.60 -15.77 -28.72
CA TYR A 6 -19.74 -14.42 -28.16
C TYR A 6 -19.43 -13.31 -29.17
N ALA A 7 -18.46 -13.53 -30.07
CA ALA A 7 -18.09 -12.56 -31.09
C ALA A 7 -19.25 -12.27 -32.06
N ALA A 8 -20.02 -13.30 -32.44
CA ALA A 8 -21.18 -13.13 -33.32
C ALA A 8 -22.33 -12.42 -32.59
N ASP A 9 -22.55 -12.75 -31.31
CA ASP A 9 -23.55 -12.08 -30.48
C ASP A 9 -23.19 -10.59 -30.26
N LEU A 10 -21.91 -10.31 -30.05
CA LEU A 10 -21.38 -8.96 -29.88
C LEU A 10 -21.48 -8.14 -31.17
N GLU A 11 -21.10 -8.72 -32.32
CA GLU A 11 -21.27 -8.10 -33.63
C GLU A 11 -22.74 -7.78 -33.91
N ALA A 12 -23.65 -8.72 -33.61
CA ALA A 12 -25.09 -8.49 -33.75
C ALA A 12 -25.61 -7.39 -32.81
N ALA A 13 -25.10 -7.32 -31.58
CA ALA A 13 -25.46 -6.30 -30.61
C ALA A 13 -24.96 -4.90 -31.03
N LEU A 14 -23.74 -4.80 -31.55
CA LEU A 14 -23.19 -3.57 -32.11
C LEU A 14 -24.03 -3.08 -33.30
N ALA A 15 -24.31 -3.96 -34.27
CA ALA A 15 -25.12 -3.63 -35.44
C ALA A 15 -26.53 -3.15 -35.06
N LEU A 16 -27.18 -3.82 -34.09
CA LEU A 16 -28.47 -3.38 -33.56
C LEU A 16 -28.36 -2.03 -32.84
N GLY A 17 -27.31 -1.84 -32.04
CA GLY A 17 -27.03 -0.60 -31.33
C GLY A 17 -26.88 0.59 -32.29
N GLU A 18 -26.10 0.43 -33.36
CA GLU A 18 -25.91 1.44 -34.41
C GLU A 18 -27.20 1.76 -35.17
N GLU A 19 -28.04 0.75 -35.42
CA GLU A 19 -29.35 0.97 -36.03
C GLU A 19 -30.26 1.79 -35.11
N LEU A 20 -30.30 1.45 -33.82
CA LEU A 20 -31.09 2.17 -32.83
C LEU A 20 -30.58 3.60 -32.61
N ASP A 21 -29.26 3.82 -32.56
CA ASP A 21 -28.67 5.15 -32.40
C ASP A 21 -29.02 6.05 -33.59
N ARG A 22 -28.94 5.53 -34.83
CA ARG A 22 -29.39 6.25 -36.04
C ARG A 22 -30.88 6.63 -35.97
N ARG A 23 -31.74 5.73 -35.47
CA ARG A 23 -33.17 6.05 -35.27
C ARG A 23 -33.38 7.12 -34.20
N TYR A 24 -32.63 7.09 -33.10
CA TYR A 24 -32.71 8.10 -32.04
C TYR A 24 -32.23 9.47 -32.52
N GLU A 25 -31.15 9.50 -33.29
CA GLU A 25 -30.67 10.71 -33.95
C GLU A 25 -31.71 11.26 -34.93
N GLN A 26 -32.33 10.40 -35.74
CA GLN A 26 -33.38 10.80 -36.68
C GLN A 26 -34.62 11.36 -35.96
N ALA A 27 -35.12 10.68 -34.93
CA ALA A 27 -36.26 11.16 -34.14
C ALA A 27 -35.99 12.51 -33.45
N TYR A 28 -34.73 12.78 -33.07
CA TYR A 28 -34.33 14.09 -32.57
C TYR A 28 -34.32 15.15 -33.67
N ARG A 29 -33.74 14.85 -34.84
CA ARG A 29 -33.73 15.75 -36.01
C ARG A 29 -35.13 16.07 -36.52
N ASP A 30 -36.04 15.11 -36.45
CA ASP A 30 -37.44 15.25 -36.87
C ASP A 30 -38.32 15.95 -35.81
N GLY A 31 -37.76 16.30 -34.65
CA GLY A 31 -38.44 17.02 -33.57
C GLY A 31 -39.39 16.16 -32.72
N GLU A 32 -39.35 14.84 -32.88
CA GLU A 32 -40.16 13.88 -32.10
C GLU A 32 -39.69 13.76 -30.65
N THR A 33 -38.44 14.14 -30.38
CA THR A 33 -37.85 14.15 -29.04
C THR A 33 -37.21 15.50 -28.74
N ALA A 34 -37.30 15.93 -27.47
CA ALA A 34 -36.73 17.22 -27.04
C ALA A 34 -35.19 17.20 -26.94
N SER A 35 -34.57 16.03 -26.85
CA SER A 35 -33.12 15.86 -26.72
C SER A 35 -32.66 14.57 -27.40
N ARG A 36 -31.42 14.57 -27.91
CA ARG A 36 -30.76 13.36 -28.41
C ARG A 36 -30.61 12.37 -27.26
N LYS A 37 -31.08 11.14 -27.46
CA LYS A 37 -30.89 10.03 -26.53
C LYS A 37 -29.68 9.23 -26.96
N GLU A 38 -28.82 8.89 -26.02
CA GLU A 38 -27.78 7.87 -26.23
C GLU A 38 -28.43 6.49 -26.32
N CYS A 39 -27.92 5.63 -27.20
CA CYS A 39 -28.40 4.27 -27.33
C CYS A 39 -27.76 3.34 -26.28
N PRO A 40 -28.49 2.89 -25.24
CA PRO A 40 -27.89 2.10 -24.17
C PRO A 40 -27.37 0.74 -24.67
N THR A 41 -27.99 0.18 -25.71
CA THR A 41 -27.53 -1.05 -26.36
C THR A 41 -26.18 -0.84 -27.03
N LEU A 42 -26.01 0.27 -27.76
CA LEU A 42 -24.73 0.60 -28.40
C LEU A 42 -23.65 0.84 -27.35
N THR A 43 -23.94 1.62 -26.31
CA THR A 43 -23.00 1.88 -25.22
C THR A 43 -22.55 0.58 -24.53
N ALA A 44 -23.49 -0.33 -24.23
CA ALA A 44 -23.16 -1.60 -23.59
C ALA A 44 -22.37 -2.54 -24.51
N ALA A 45 -22.74 -2.63 -25.79
CA ALA A 45 -22.04 -3.47 -26.77
C ALA A 45 -20.61 -2.94 -27.02
N ALA A 46 -20.45 -1.63 -27.24
CA ALA A 46 -19.14 -0.99 -27.41
C ALA A 46 -18.24 -1.19 -26.19
N PHE A 47 -18.79 -1.04 -24.97
CA PHE A 47 -18.05 -1.33 -23.76
C PHE A 47 -17.56 -2.78 -23.69
N VAL A 48 -18.42 -3.76 -24.01
CA VAL A 48 -18.01 -5.19 -23.96
C VAL A 48 -16.95 -5.49 -25.03
N ASP A 49 -17.06 -4.89 -26.20
CA ASP A 49 -16.08 -5.04 -27.29
C ASP A 49 -14.70 -4.50 -26.88
N GLU A 50 -14.65 -3.25 -26.45
CA GLU A 50 -13.43 -2.61 -25.95
C GLU A 50 -12.86 -3.35 -24.74
N TRP A 51 -13.72 -3.80 -23.81
CA TRP A 51 -13.31 -4.56 -22.64
C TRP A 51 -12.69 -5.91 -23.03
N MET A 52 -13.26 -6.64 -23.98
CA MET A 52 -12.73 -7.93 -24.44
C MET A 52 -11.43 -7.77 -25.22
N GLU A 53 -11.30 -6.72 -26.03
CA GLU A 53 -10.07 -6.41 -26.78
C GLU A 53 -8.95 -6.00 -25.83
N ALA A 54 -9.20 -5.07 -24.91
CA ALA A 54 -8.19 -4.61 -23.97
C ALA A 54 -7.86 -5.66 -22.89
N ALA A 55 -8.77 -6.58 -22.56
CA ALA A 55 -8.55 -7.63 -21.56
C ALA A 55 -7.39 -8.58 -21.89
N VAL A 56 -6.99 -8.72 -23.15
CA VAL A 56 -5.90 -9.61 -23.57
C VAL A 56 -4.55 -8.90 -23.65
N GLU A 57 -4.51 -7.59 -23.45
CA GLU A 57 -3.27 -6.84 -23.50
C GLU A 57 -2.37 -7.14 -22.28
N PRO A 58 -1.03 -7.17 -22.45
CA PRO A 58 -0.11 -7.33 -21.33
C PRO A 58 -0.33 -6.30 -20.21
N GLY A 59 -0.34 -6.78 -18.97
CA GLY A 59 -0.55 -5.91 -17.80
C GLY A 59 -1.99 -5.43 -17.61
N GLN A 60 -2.98 -6.02 -18.30
CA GLN A 60 -4.39 -5.86 -17.97
C GLN A 60 -4.92 -7.06 -17.20
N TYR A 61 -5.74 -6.79 -16.20
CA TYR A 61 -6.41 -7.82 -15.42
C TYR A 61 -7.93 -7.63 -15.47
N PRO A 62 -8.65 -8.44 -16.28
CA PRO A 62 -10.10 -8.36 -16.36
C PRO A 62 -10.76 -8.93 -15.11
N VAL A 63 -11.63 -8.14 -14.48
CA VAL A 63 -12.40 -8.58 -13.31
C VAL A 63 -13.88 -8.52 -13.62
N VAL A 64 -14.59 -9.60 -13.28
CA VAL A 64 -16.05 -9.68 -13.36
C VAL A 64 -16.58 -10.08 -12.00
N GLY A 65 -17.45 -9.26 -11.43
CA GLY A 65 -18.08 -9.49 -10.14
C GLY A 65 -19.60 -9.52 -10.26
N VAL A 66 -20.25 -10.40 -9.49
CA VAL A 66 -21.71 -10.45 -9.38
C VAL A 66 -22.08 -10.44 -7.91
N ARG A 67 -22.92 -9.49 -7.50
CA ARG A 67 -23.46 -9.43 -6.14
C ARG A 67 -24.98 -9.50 -6.14
N ARG A 68 -25.53 -10.16 -5.13
CA ARG A 68 -26.96 -10.06 -4.83
C ARG A 68 -27.21 -8.83 -3.96
N THR A 69 -28.22 -8.06 -4.33
CA THR A 69 -28.72 -6.91 -3.56
C THR A 69 -30.13 -7.23 -3.06
N GLU A 70 -30.66 -6.40 -2.17
CA GLU A 70 -32.07 -6.50 -1.74
C GLU A 70 -33.03 -6.39 -2.94
N THR A 71 -32.63 -5.66 -3.97
CA THR A 71 -33.44 -5.36 -5.17
C THR A 71 -33.15 -6.27 -6.37
N GLY A 72 -32.18 -7.19 -6.30
CA GLY A 72 -31.87 -8.09 -7.41
C GLY A 72 -30.42 -8.57 -7.46
N VAL A 73 -29.89 -8.71 -8.67
CA VAL A 73 -28.50 -9.10 -8.94
C VAL A 73 -27.84 -7.98 -9.72
N VAL A 74 -26.65 -7.56 -9.28
CA VAL A 74 -25.84 -6.52 -9.93
C VAL A 74 -24.52 -7.14 -10.37
N GLY A 75 -24.23 -7.03 -11.67
CA GLY A 75 -22.94 -7.38 -12.25
C GLY A 75 -22.03 -6.16 -12.40
N ARG A 76 -20.72 -6.37 -12.34
CA ARG A 76 -19.67 -5.40 -12.65
C ARG A 76 -18.65 -6.08 -13.54
N ALA A 77 -18.20 -5.41 -14.59
CA ALA A 77 -17.01 -5.77 -15.36
C ALA A 77 -16.06 -4.57 -15.33
N GLU A 78 -14.78 -4.82 -15.11
CA GLU A 78 -13.74 -3.79 -15.05
C GLU A 78 -12.43 -4.33 -15.62
N LEU A 79 -11.57 -3.43 -16.10
CA LEU A 79 -10.17 -3.72 -16.41
C LEU A 79 -9.31 -3.03 -15.38
N TYR A 80 -8.42 -3.81 -14.77
CA TYR A 80 -7.44 -3.31 -13.84
C TYR A 80 -6.07 -3.26 -14.53
N THR A 81 -5.52 -2.05 -14.69
CA THR A 81 -4.18 -1.85 -15.23
C THR A 81 -3.14 -2.19 -14.16
N CYS A 82 -2.41 -3.29 -14.35
CA CYS A 82 -1.36 -3.77 -13.46
C CYS A 82 -0.01 -3.07 -13.66
N LEU A 83 0.17 -2.38 -14.79
CA LEU A 83 1.42 -1.70 -15.15
C LEU A 83 1.19 -0.17 -15.21
N PRO A 84 1.59 0.59 -14.18
CA PRO A 84 1.37 2.04 -14.13
C PRO A 84 1.93 2.79 -15.34
N ARG A 85 3.09 2.37 -15.87
CA ARG A 85 3.73 2.95 -17.06
C ARG A 85 2.79 3.10 -18.26
N ARG A 86 1.81 2.20 -18.44
CA ARG A 86 0.83 2.30 -19.55
C ARG A 86 -0.01 3.58 -19.50
N VAL A 87 -0.16 4.17 -18.31
CA VAL A 87 -0.85 5.44 -18.10
C VAL A 87 0.15 6.58 -17.95
N THR A 88 1.26 6.36 -17.23
CA THR A 88 2.18 7.45 -16.86
C THR A 88 3.16 7.83 -17.95
N GLU A 89 3.60 6.89 -18.78
CA GLU A 89 4.57 7.13 -19.86
C GLU A 89 4.04 8.15 -20.89
N PRO A 90 2.81 8.01 -21.46
CA PRO A 90 2.26 9.03 -22.35
C PRO A 90 2.10 10.40 -21.66
N LEU A 91 1.76 10.42 -20.37
CA LEU A 91 1.63 11.67 -19.62
C LEU A 91 2.98 12.38 -19.47
N PHE A 92 4.07 11.64 -19.30
CA PHE A 92 5.41 12.24 -19.22
C PHE A 92 5.92 12.71 -20.58
N GLU A 93 5.59 12.01 -21.67
CA GLU A 93 5.94 12.42 -23.05
C GLU A 93 5.29 13.75 -23.45
N GLU A 94 4.08 14.04 -22.95
CA GLU A 94 3.38 15.30 -23.21
C GLU A 94 3.95 16.50 -22.44
N LEU A 95 4.79 16.25 -21.42
CA LEU A 95 5.35 17.28 -20.56
C LEU A 95 6.74 17.72 -21.04
N HIS A 96 7.02 19.02 -20.91
CA HIS A 96 8.34 19.55 -21.26
C HIS A 96 9.44 19.11 -20.28
N ALA A 97 9.10 18.97 -18.99
CA ALA A 97 9.99 18.52 -17.93
C ALA A 97 9.17 18.06 -16.71
N THR A 98 9.69 17.07 -15.99
CA THR A 98 9.07 16.51 -14.78
C THR A 98 10.10 16.47 -13.65
N VAL A 99 9.68 16.87 -12.44
CA VAL A 99 10.49 16.74 -11.22
C VAL A 99 9.73 15.88 -10.22
N LEU A 100 10.21 14.66 -9.98
CA LEU A 100 9.63 13.74 -9.01
C LEU A 100 10.41 13.84 -7.68
N MET A 101 9.71 14.15 -6.59
CA MET A 101 10.31 14.30 -5.26
C MET A 101 9.56 13.44 -4.25
N SER A 102 10.30 12.59 -3.53
CA SER A 102 9.78 11.89 -2.34
C SER A 102 10.94 11.40 -1.48
N ALA A 103 10.71 11.34 -0.16
CA ALA A 103 11.68 10.83 0.81
C ALA A 103 11.98 9.33 0.65
N THR A 104 11.16 8.60 -0.13
CA THR A 104 11.22 7.14 -0.26
C THR A 104 11.28 6.66 -1.72
N LEU A 105 11.75 7.51 -2.64
CA LEU A 105 11.88 7.15 -4.07
C LEU A 105 12.85 5.99 -4.31
N ARG A 106 13.92 5.88 -3.51
CA ARG A 106 14.89 4.79 -3.68
C ARG A 106 14.24 3.41 -3.45
N PRO A 107 14.63 2.39 -4.24
CA PRO A 107 15.63 2.44 -5.31
C PRO A 107 15.03 3.05 -6.61
N PHE A 108 15.86 3.81 -7.36
CA PHE A 108 15.36 4.66 -8.46
C PHE A 108 14.96 3.85 -9.68
N ASP A 109 15.71 2.81 -10.02
CA ASP A 109 15.44 1.81 -11.06
C ASP A 109 14.01 1.29 -11.02
N VAL A 110 13.50 0.92 -9.85
CA VAL A 110 12.11 0.43 -9.74
C VAL A 110 11.10 1.54 -10.04
N THR A 111 11.39 2.78 -9.65
CA THR A 111 10.52 3.91 -10.00
C THR A 111 10.56 4.20 -11.49
N GLU A 112 11.74 4.13 -12.09
CA GLU A 112 11.99 4.31 -13.51
C GLU A 112 11.19 3.29 -14.34
N ASP A 113 11.33 2.01 -14.01
CA ASP A 113 10.65 0.90 -14.67
C ASP A 113 9.12 0.95 -14.53
N VAL A 114 8.63 1.17 -13.30
CA VAL A 114 7.19 1.14 -12.99
C VAL A 114 6.46 2.32 -13.62
N LEU A 115 7.10 3.49 -13.69
CA LEU A 115 6.52 4.71 -14.24
C LEU A 115 6.82 4.92 -15.73
N GLY A 116 7.76 4.16 -16.32
CA GLY A 116 8.18 4.33 -17.71
C GLY A 116 8.96 5.61 -17.91
N LEU A 117 9.97 5.86 -17.07
CA LEU A 117 10.84 7.04 -17.19
C LEU A 117 12.06 6.69 -18.06
N GLU A 118 12.31 7.50 -19.08
CA GLU A 118 13.51 7.37 -19.92
C GLU A 118 14.67 8.19 -19.35
N ASP A 119 15.76 7.51 -18.96
CA ASP A 119 17.05 8.09 -18.52
C ASP A 119 16.95 9.32 -17.57
N PRO A 120 16.21 9.25 -16.44
CA PRO A 120 16.07 10.41 -15.57
C PRO A 120 17.36 10.74 -14.82
N LEU A 121 17.57 12.02 -14.56
CA LEU A 121 18.60 12.46 -13.62
C LEU A 121 18.15 12.15 -12.20
N THR A 122 18.92 11.32 -11.50
CA THR A 122 18.64 10.93 -10.12
C THR A 122 19.48 11.71 -9.12
N MET A 123 18.87 12.04 -7.98
CA MET A 123 19.51 12.74 -6.88
C MET A 123 18.95 12.26 -5.56
N ALA A 124 19.83 11.88 -4.64
CA ALA A 124 19.47 11.52 -3.27
C ALA A 124 20.30 12.37 -2.30
N TYR A 125 19.63 12.90 -1.28
CA TYR A 125 20.30 13.54 -0.16
C TYR A 125 20.61 12.47 0.89
N GLY A 126 21.82 12.52 1.44
CA GLY A 126 22.23 11.67 2.55
C GLY A 126 21.45 11.99 3.82
N GLU A 127 21.66 11.16 4.84
CA GLU A 127 20.99 11.30 6.13
C GLU A 127 21.28 12.64 6.82
N GLN A 128 20.22 13.36 7.19
CA GLN A 128 20.32 14.69 7.82
C GLN A 128 20.04 14.67 9.33
N PHE A 129 19.72 13.49 9.88
CA PHE A 129 19.32 13.33 11.27
C PHE A 129 20.47 12.78 12.11
N PRO A 130 20.90 13.42 13.21
CA PRO A 130 21.98 12.89 14.04
C PRO A 130 21.64 11.52 14.64
N GLU A 131 22.57 10.55 14.59
CA GLU A 131 22.36 9.17 15.11
C GLU A 131 21.88 9.16 16.57
N GLU A 132 22.44 10.06 17.38
CA GLU A 132 22.11 10.26 18.80
C GLU A 132 20.64 10.63 19.04
N ARG A 133 19.98 11.22 18.02
CA ARG A 133 18.57 11.66 18.08
C ARG A 133 17.60 10.65 17.43
N ARG A 134 18.09 9.54 16.85
CA ARG A 134 17.26 8.65 16.01
C ARG A 134 17.44 7.16 16.25
N ARG A 135 17.59 6.74 17.51
CA ARG A 135 17.89 5.34 17.85
C ARG A 135 16.89 4.38 17.18
N THR A 136 17.40 3.41 16.42
CA THR A 136 16.60 2.36 15.78
C THR A 136 16.94 1.02 16.40
N TYR A 137 15.92 0.28 16.81
CA TYR A 137 16.02 -1.05 17.41
C TYR A 137 15.30 -2.07 16.52
N ALA A 138 15.98 -3.18 16.23
CA ALA A 138 15.38 -4.37 15.63
C ALA A 138 15.23 -5.43 16.73
N VAL A 139 14.00 -5.78 17.08
CA VAL A 139 13.69 -6.70 18.18
C VAL A 139 13.43 -8.09 17.61
N ASP A 140 14.18 -9.06 18.10
CA ASP A 140 14.11 -10.47 17.70
C ASP A 140 12.93 -11.17 18.39
N THR A 141 11.72 -10.93 17.89
CA THR A 141 10.51 -11.68 18.26
C THR A 141 10.14 -12.65 17.14
N PRO A 142 9.46 -13.78 17.42
CA PRO A 142 8.99 -14.67 16.36
C PRO A 142 8.26 -13.92 15.25
N ALA A 143 8.50 -14.29 14.00
CA ALA A 143 7.89 -13.63 12.86
C ALA A 143 6.36 -13.66 12.96
N LEU A 144 5.75 -12.48 12.81
CA LEU A 144 4.29 -12.35 12.84
C LEU A 144 3.71 -12.79 11.49
N PHE A 145 3.70 -14.10 11.26
CA PHE A 145 3.00 -14.73 10.14
C PHE A 145 1.53 -14.97 10.49
N ALA A 146 0.66 -14.93 9.47
CA ALA A 146 -0.76 -15.21 9.65
C ALA A 146 -1.04 -16.57 10.32
N SER A 147 -0.19 -17.57 10.09
CA SER A 147 -0.29 -18.90 10.69
C SER A 147 0.12 -18.98 12.16
N GLN A 148 0.90 -18.02 12.65
CA GLN A 148 1.45 -18.02 14.02
C GLN A 148 0.85 -16.91 14.89
N ARG A 149 0.02 -16.04 14.32
CA ARG A 149 -0.53 -14.86 15.00
C ARG A 149 -1.42 -15.17 16.22
N ASP A 150 -2.01 -16.37 16.24
CA ASP A 150 -2.87 -16.87 17.33
C ASP A 150 -2.07 -17.67 18.37
N ASP A 151 -0.76 -17.88 18.16
CA ASP A 151 0.11 -18.54 19.12
C ASP A 151 0.30 -17.66 20.37
N PRO A 152 0.01 -18.18 21.58
CA PRO A 152 0.14 -17.40 22.80
C PRO A 152 1.57 -16.92 23.10
N GLY A 153 2.58 -17.71 22.76
CA GLY A 153 3.98 -17.35 22.99
C GLY A 153 4.46 -16.23 22.07
N VAL A 154 4.00 -16.22 20.82
CA VAL A 154 4.22 -15.10 19.89
C VAL A 154 3.55 -13.83 20.41
N GLN A 155 2.29 -13.92 20.83
CA GLN A 155 1.55 -12.77 21.36
C GLN A 155 2.18 -12.20 22.64
N GLU A 156 2.65 -13.06 23.55
CA GLU A 156 3.34 -12.64 24.77
C GLU A 156 4.67 -11.94 24.45
N SER A 157 5.46 -12.52 23.53
CA SER A 157 6.75 -11.95 23.13
C SER A 157 6.61 -10.58 22.47
N VAL A 158 5.68 -10.45 21.50
CA VAL A 158 5.41 -9.20 20.79
C VAL A 158 4.77 -8.18 21.72
N GLY A 159 3.79 -8.59 22.53
CA GLY A 159 3.12 -7.71 23.50
C GLY A 159 4.09 -7.16 24.55
N GLY A 160 5.00 -7.99 25.05
CA GLY A 160 6.07 -7.58 25.97
C GLY A 160 7.01 -6.57 25.34
N ALA A 161 7.45 -6.80 24.09
CA ALA A 161 8.29 -5.85 23.37
C ALA A 161 7.61 -4.50 23.12
N ILE A 162 6.32 -4.48 22.81
CA ILE A 162 5.53 -3.24 22.70
C ILE A 162 5.47 -2.53 24.05
N ALA A 163 5.13 -3.24 25.13
CA ALA A 163 5.00 -2.65 26.46
C ALA A 163 6.34 -2.09 26.98
N ASP A 164 7.44 -2.79 26.74
CA ASP A 164 8.78 -2.33 27.10
C ASP A 164 9.18 -1.09 26.29
N ALA A 165 8.93 -1.08 24.97
CA ALA A 165 9.20 0.08 24.13
C ALA A 165 8.43 1.31 24.61
N VAL A 166 7.12 1.18 24.86
CA VAL A 166 6.30 2.27 25.40
C VAL A 166 6.82 2.73 26.77
N ARG A 167 7.09 1.81 27.70
CA ARG A 167 7.57 2.15 29.05
C ARG A 167 8.92 2.87 29.07
N PHE A 168 9.83 2.50 28.18
CA PHE A 168 11.20 3.02 28.19
C PHE A 168 11.40 4.26 27.31
N THR A 169 10.37 4.73 26.63
CA THR A 169 10.46 5.94 25.81
C THR A 169 9.49 7.01 26.28
N PRO A 170 9.95 8.23 26.57
CA PRO A 170 9.06 9.30 27.00
C PRO A 170 8.21 9.82 25.84
N GLY A 171 6.97 10.22 26.12
CA GLY A 171 6.06 10.80 25.15
C GLY A 171 5.22 9.74 24.42
N ASN A 172 4.41 10.24 23.49
CA ASN A 172 3.45 9.41 22.77
C ASN A 172 4.12 8.41 21.81
N THR A 173 3.51 7.24 21.67
CA THR A 173 3.97 6.14 20.83
C THR A 173 2.97 5.81 19.73
N LEU A 174 3.44 5.74 18.49
CA LEU A 174 2.70 5.22 17.34
C LEU A 174 3.03 3.74 17.12
N ALA A 175 2.07 2.84 17.32
CA ALA A 175 2.24 1.41 17.10
C ALA A 175 1.50 0.98 15.83
N TYR A 176 2.27 0.72 14.77
CA TYR A 176 1.78 0.28 13.47
C TYR A 176 1.78 -1.25 13.35
N PHE A 177 0.66 -1.79 12.90
CA PHE A 177 0.44 -3.23 12.70
C PHE A 177 0.12 -3.56 11.24
N PRO A 178 0.28 -4.83 10.81
CA PRO A 178 0.00 -5.23 9.43
C PRO A 178 -1.49 -5.12 9.06
N SER A 179 -2.40 -5.10 10.04
CA SER A 179 -3.84 -4.91 9.83
C SER A 179 -4.51 -4.33 11.06
N TYR A 180 -5.72 -3.78 10.89
CA TYR A 180 -6.57 -3.30 11.99
C TYR A 180 -6.88 -4.41 13.02
N ALA A 181 -7.11 -5.65 12.56
CA ALA A 181 -7.37 -6.78 13.44
C ALA A 181 -6.14 -7.18 14.29
N GLU A 182 -4.93 -6.97 13.78
CA GLU A 182 -3.71 -7.14 14.57
C GLU A 182 -3.57 -6.01 15.59
N ALA A 183 -3.82 -4.75 15.19
CA ALA A 183 -3.79 -3.61 16.10
C ALA A 183 -4.75 -3.79 17.29
N GLU A 184 -6.02 -4.14 17.01
CA GLU A 184 -7.04 -4.42 18.03
C GLU A 184 -6.61 -5.56 18.97
N ARG A 185 -5.96 -6.62 18.44
CA ARG A 185 -5.50 -7.74 19.26
C ARG A 185 -4.53 -7.31 20.35
N TYR A 186 -3.56 -6.48 19.99
CA TYR A 186 -2.53 -6.00 20.93
C TYR A 186 -3.03 -4.86 21.80
N TYR A 187 -3.94 -4.01 21.29
CA TYR A 187 -4.66 -3.03 22.10
C TYR A 187 -5.36 -3.70 23.30
N HIS A 188 -6.11 -4.78 23.08
CA HIS A 188 -6.80 -5.50 24.17
C HIS A 188 -5.87 -6.26 25.13
N ARG A 189 -4.61 -6.50 24.74
CA ARG A 189 -3.59 -7.16 25.57
C ARG A 189 -2.69 -6.16 26.28
N TYR A 190 -2.73 -4.90 25.87
CA TYR A 190 -1.90 -3.86 26.44
C TYR A 190 -2.30 -3.62 27.90
N ALA A 191 -1.32 -3.77 28.78
CA ALA A 191 -1.48 -3.62 30.23
C ALA A 191 -0.43 -2.67 30.82
N GLY A 192 0.09 -1.75 30.00
CA GLY A 192 1.00 -0.69 30.46
C GLY A 192 0.24 0.51 31.03
N ASP A 193 1.00 1.49 31.53
CA ASP A 193 0.46 2.66 32.23
C ASP A 193 -0.01 3.79 31.27
N SER A 194 0.57 3.87 30.06
CA SER A 194 0.21 4.87 29.04
C SER A 194 -1.24 4.71 28.53
N THR A 195 -1.89 5.81 28.16
CA THR A 195 -3.27 5.80 27.64
C THR A 195 -3.34 5.08 26.29
N PRO A 196 -4.09 3.96 26.15
CA PRO A 196 -4.18 3.26 24.88
C PRO A 196 -5.30 3.83 24.01
N TYR A 197 -5.00 4.05 22.73
CA TYR A 197 -5.92 4.46 21.69
C TYR A 197 -5.96 3.42 20.57
N LEU A 198 -7.13 3.18 19.98
CA LEU A 198 -7.29 2.23 18.88
C LEU A 198 -7.90 2.94 17.67
N ASP A 199 -7.21 2.86 16.53
CA ASP A 199 -7.74 3.27 15.23
C ASP A 199 -8.58 2.14 14.62
N GLU A 200 -9.78 2.47 14.14
CA GLU A 200 -10.75 1.51 13.62
C GLU A 200 -11.08 1.79 12.15
N PRO A 201 -11.27 0.73 11.33
CA PRO A 201 -11.57 0.90 9.92
C PRO A 201 -12.93 1.59 9.72
N GLY A 202 -12.93 2.66 8.92
CA GLY A 202 -14.16 3.40 8.58
C GLY A 202 -14.60 4.42 9.63
N VAL A 203 -13.83 4.63 10.70
CA VAL A 203 -14.05 5.70 11.68
C VAL A 203 -13.23 6.93 11.27
N ALA A 204 -13.77 8.12 11.53
CA ALA A 204 -13.08 9.38 11.23
C ALA A 204 -11.86 9.53 12.16
N ALA A 205 -10.67 9.53 11.58
CA ALA A 205 -9.43 9.41 12.36
C ALA A 205 -8.92 10.74 12.97
N GLU A 206 -9.53 11.87 12.60
CA GLU A 206 -9.08 13.19 13.04
C GLU A 206 -9.35 13.45 14.53
N GLU A 207 -10.52 13.06 15.03
CA GLU A 207 -10.86 13.22 16.46
C GLU A 207 -9.93 12.35 17.33
N LEU A 208 -9.74 11.09 16.95
CA LEU A 208 -8.83 10.17 17.62
C LEU A 208 -7.40 10.71 17.70
N ARG A 209 -6.91 11.27 16.58
CA ARG A 209 -5.59 11.90 16.53
C ARG A 209 -5.50 13.09 17.47
N GLN A 210 -6.50 13.97 17.51
CA GLN A 210 -6.50 15.13 18.40
C GLN A 210 -6.47 14.73 19.87
N GLU A 211 -7.21 13.68 20.24
CA GLU A 211 -7.18 13.13 21.60
C GLU A 211 -5.81 12.53 21.92
N PHE A 212 -5.26 11.70 21.03
CA PHE A 212 -3.94 11.09 21.20
C PHE A 212 -2.82 12.13 21.36
N VAL A 213 -2.80 13.17 20.53
CA VAL A 213 -1.79 14.23 20.57
C VAL A 213 -1.92 15.11 21.83
N ALA A 214 -3.12 15.21 22.41
CA ALA A 214 -3.34 15.99 23.62
C ALA A 214 -2.84 15.30 24.89
N ASP A 215 -2.56 13.99 24.84
CA ASP A 215 -1.93 13.25 25.93
C ASP A 215 -0.40 13.38 25.88
N ASP A 216 0.24 13.23 27.05
CA ASP A 216 1.70 13.28 27.20
C ASP A 216 2.36 11.88 27.26
N ASP A 217 1.54 10.83 27.42
CA ASP A 217 1.96 9.44 27.57
C ASP A 217 0.86 8.50 27.06
N ALA A 218 0.70 8.45 25.74
CA ALA A 218 -0.28 7.63 25.04
C ALA A 218 0.35 6.67 24.04
N VAL A 219 -0.37 5.59 23.72
CA VAL A 219 -0.02 4.65 22.66
C VAL A 219 -1.19 4.47 21.69
N LEU A 220 -0.96 4.78 20.41
CA LEU A 220 -1.94 4.60 19.35
C LEU A 220 -1.68 3.31 18.58
N PHE A 221 -2.61 2.37 18.67
CA PHE A 221 -2.63 1.12 17.90
C PHE A 221 -3.36 1.36 16.58
N THR A 222 -2.66 1.24 15.45
CA THR A 222 -3.25 1.45 14.12
C THR A 222 -2.65 0.51 13.07
N SER A 223 -3.35 0.34 11.95
CA SER A 223 -2.79 -0.37 10.80
C SER A 223 -1.85 0.52 10.00
N LEU A 224 -0.72 -0.03 9.55
CA LEU A 224 0.16 0.66 8.60
C LEU A 224 -0.55 0.94 7.27
N TRP A 225 -1.55 0.16 6.89
CA TRP A 225 -2.37 0.38 5.69
C TRP A 225 -3.62 1.24 5.97
N GLY A 226 -3.72 1.80 7.19
CA GLY A 226 -4.84 2.61 7.62
C GLY A 226 -4.74 4.10 7.25
N THR A 227 -5.84 4.83 7.44
CA THR A 227 -5.97 6.25 7.08
C THR A 227 -4.95 7.14 7.81
N LEU A 228 -4.69 6.85 9.09
CA LEU A 228 -3.71 7.58 9.90
C LEU A 228 -2.26 7.40 9.43
N ALA A 229 -1.97 6.33 8.69
CA ALA A 229 -0.65 6.10 8.14
C ALA A 229 -0.37 6.90 6.87
N GLU A 230 -1.39 7.38 6.15
CA GLU A 230 -1.24 8.06 4.85
C GLU A 230 -1.48 9.56 4.91
N GLY A 231 -2.51 10.02 5.62
CA GLY A 231 -3.04 11.38 5.47
C GLY A 231 -2.72 12.37 6.59
N VAL A 232 -2.04 11.95 7.66
CA VAL A 232 -1.95 12.73 8.90
C VAL A 232 -0.49 13.00 9.29
N SER A 233 -0.16 14.26 9.55
CA SER A 233 1.11 14.66 10.17
C SER A 233 0.97 14.61 11.70
N PHE A 234 1.96 14.00 12.34
CA PHE A 234 2.21 14.15 13.78
C PHE A 234 3.34 15.16 13.88
N ASP A 235 3.08 16.33 14.45
CA ASP A 235 4.00 17.45 14.59
C ASP A 235 4.86 17.36 15.87
N ASP A 236 5.97 18.10 15.92
CA ASP A 236 7.04 18.07 16.95
C ASP A 236 6.99 16.97 18.03
N ASP A 237 6.16 17.18 19.06
CA ASP A 237 6.10 16.37 20.28
C ASP A 237 4.90 15.40 20.27
N ASP A 238 4.10 15.38 19.20
CA ASP A 238 2.90 14.56 19.03
C ASP A 238 3.19 13.05 19.15
N ALA A 239 4.41 12.62 18.77
CA ALA A 239 4.89 11.26 18.93
C ALA A 239 6.42 11.21 19.00
N ARG A 240 6.96 10.52 20.00
CA ARG A 240 8.41 10.32 20.22
C ARG A 240 8.90 8.92 19.89
N THR A 241 7.98 7.97 19.78
CA THR A 241 8.30 6.59 19.47
C THR A 241 7.41 6.08 18.36
N VAL A 242 8.01 5.33 17.44
CA VAL A 242 7.29 4.58 16.42
C VAL A 242 7.70 3.13 16.50
N ILE A 243 6.70 2.27 16.58
CA ILE A 243 6.84 0.82 16.60
C ILE A 243 6.19 0.30 15.32
N VAL A 244 6.92 -0.51 14.55
CA VAL A 244 6.37 -1.29 13.44
C VAL A 244 6.41 -2.76 13.85
N VAL A 245 5.23 -3.34 14.04
CA VAL A 245 5.06 -4.72 14.47
C VAL A 245 4.82 -5.59 13.24
N GLY A 246 5.65 -6.63 13.08
CA GLY A 246 5.61 -7.49 11.91
C GLY A 246 6.10 -6.80 10.62
N VAL A 247 6.17 -7.58 9.54
CA VAL A 247 6.42 -7.05 8.19
C VAL A 247 5.08 -6.73 7.52
N PRO A 248 4.84 -5.45 7.16
CA PRO A 248 3.56 -5.00 6.61
C PRO A 248 3.50 -5.31 5.11
N TYR A 249 3.34 -6.59 4.77
CA TYR A 249 3.09 -6.96 3.38
C TYR A 249 1.73 -6.44 2.90
N PRO A 250 1.62 -5.99 1.63
CA PRO A 250 0.33 -5.76 1.01
C PRO A 250 -0.57 -7.00 1.09
N HIS A 251 -1.88 -6.79 1.08
CA HIS A 251 -2.82 -7.90 0.98
C HIS A 251 -2.61 -8.65 -0.34
N LEU A 252 -2.34 -9.94 -0.23
CA LEU A 252 -2.19 -10.84 -1.37
C LEU A 252 -3.58 -11.30 -1.82
N ASP A 253 -4.19 -10.51 -2.70
CA ASP A 253 -5.45 -10.83 -3.38
C ASP A 253 -5.22 -11.09 -4.88
N ASP A 254 -6.27 -11.48 -5.60
CA ASP A 254 -6.21 -11.77 -7.03
C ASP A 254 -5.62 -10.60 -7.85
N ARG A 255 -5.87 -9.36 -7.43
CA ARG A 255 -5.34 -8.16 -8.10
C ARG A 255 -3.85 -8.03 -7.85
N MET A 256 -3.39 -8.21 -6.62
CA MET A 256 -1.98 -8.19 -6.26
C MET A 256 -1.22 -9.32 -6.96
N GLU A 257 -1.80 -10.52 -7.08
CA GLU A 257 -1.21 -11.59 -7.88
C GLU A 257 -1.12 -11.20 -9.37
N ALA A 258 -2.12 -10.50 -9.91
CA ALA A 258 -2.06 -10.01 -11.28
C ALA A 258 -0.96 -8.95 -11.48
N VAL A 259 -0.76 -8.05 -10.52
CA VAL A 259 0.37 -7.09 -10.53
C VAL A 259 1.70 -7.81 -10.51
N GLN A 260 1.89 -8.78 -9.61
CA GLN A 260 3.11 -9.59 -9.54
C GLN A 260 3.40 -10.28 -10.89
N ARG A 261 2.40 -10.95 -11.49
CA ARG A 261 2.55 -11.59 -12.80
C ARG A 261 2.89 -10.59 -13.91
N ALA A 262 2.30 -9.40 -13.89
CA ALA A 262 2.58 -8.36 -14.88
C ALA A 262 4.02 -7.85 -14.75
N TYR A 263 4.50 -7.66 -13.51
CA TYR A 263 5.87 -7.25 -13.22
C TYR A 263 6.88 -8.34 -13.56
N ASP A 264 6.61 -9.61 -13.24
CA ASP A 264 7.44 -10.74 -13.68
C ASP A 264 7.60 -10.75 -15.20
N GLY A 265 6.50 -10.59 -15.93
CA GLY A 265 6.52 -10.58 -17.40
C GLY A 265 7.18 -9.33 -18.02
N SER A 266 7.27 -8.21 -17.28
CA SER A 266 7.78 -6.93 -17.80
C SER A 266 9.20 -6.62 -17.36
N PHE A 267 9.63 -7.13 -16.20
CA PHE A 267 10.87 -6.77 -15.53
C PHE A 267 11.72 -8.01 -15.14
N GLY A 268 11.25 -9.23 -15.41
CA GLY A 268 11.88 -10.48 -14.98
C GLY A 268 13.18 -10.86 -15.69
N ASP A 269 13.55 -10.20 -16.79
CA ASP A 269 14.75 -10.55 -17.59
C ASP A 269 16.10 -10.20 -16.92
N GLY A 270 16.10 -9.76 -15.66
CA GLY A 270 17.31 -9.46 -14.88
C GLY A 270 17.23 -9.72 -13.37
N HIS A 271 16.05 -10.10 -12.85
CA HIS A 271 15.81 -10.33 -11.43
C HIS A 271 14.92 -11.57 -11.27
N ASP A 272 15.46 -12.66 -10.70
CA ASP A 272 14.62 -13.73 -10.16
C ASP A 272 13.64 -13.08 -9.16
N ASP A 273 12.33 -13.31 -9.30
CA ASP A 273 11.28 -12.79 -8.38
C ASP A 273 10.94 -11.28 -8.54
N ALA A 274 11.09 -10.70 -9.74
CA ALA A 274 10.76 -9.29 -10.03
C ALA A 274 9.34 -8.89 -9.59
N GLY A 275 8.36 -9.77 -9.78
CA GLY A 275 6.99 -9.61 -9.31
C GLY A 275 6.91 -9.34 -7.82
N TRP A 276 7.53 -10.20 -7.01
CA TRP A 276 7.60 -10.01 -5.55
C TRP A 276 8.38 -8.75 -5.19
N HIS A 277 9.55 -8.53 -5.79
CA HIS A 277 10.41 -7.40 -5.47
C HIS A 277 9.71 -6.04 -5.70
N TYR A 278 9.08 -5.87 -6.87
CA TYR A 278 8.47 -4.61 -7.30
C TYR A 278 7.07 -4.41 -6.69
N ALA A 279 6.27 -5.47 -6.55
CA ALA A 279 4.89 -5.36 -6.07
C ALA A 279 4.74 -5.49 -4.55
N VAL A 280 5.68 -6.16 -3.87
CA VAL A 280 5.57 -6.50 -2.46
C VAL A 280 6.70 -5.88 -1.65
N GLU A 281 7.95 -6.25 -1.93
CA GLU A 281 9.10 -5.87 -1.09
C GLU A 281 9.32 -4.35 -1.05
N ILE A 282 9.43 -3.70 -2.21
CA ILE A 282 9.68 -2.25 -2.27
C ILE A 282 8.52 -1.43 -1.67
N PRO A 283 7.24 -1.70 -2.00
CA PRO A 283 6.13 -1.03 -1.34
C PRO A 283 6.15 -1.21 0.18
N THR A 284 6.43 -2.42 0.69
CA THR A 284 6.59 -2.67 2.13
C THR A 284 7.70 -1.83 2.74
N VAL A 285 8.89 -1.80 2.14
CA VAL A 285 10.03 -0.99 2.63
C VAL A 285 9.68 0.50 2.64
N ARG A 286 9.06 1.01 1.58
CA ARG A 286 8.63 2.41 1.48
C ARG A 286 7.61 2.75 2.56
N LYS A 287 6.64 1.87 2.79
CA LYS A 287 5.60 2.06 3.80
C LYS A 287 6.18 2.08 5.22
N THR A 288 7.08 1.15 5.53
CA THR A 288 7.81 1.13 6.81
C THR A 288 8.61 2.42 6.99
N ARG A 289 9.34 2.88 5.97
CA ARG A 289 10.09 4.16 6.01
C ARG A 289 9.18 5.36 6.27
N GLN A 290 8.01 5.41 5.65
CA GLN A 290 7.03 6.47 5.86
C GLN A 290 6.54 6.50 7.31
N ALA A 291 6.24 5.33 7.90
CA ALA A 291 5.91 5.24 9.32
C ALA A 291 7.06 5.72 10.21
N LEU A 292 8.29 5.25 9.94
CA LEU A 292 9.45 5.66 10.71
C LEU A 292 9.71 7.17 10.65
N GLY A 293 9.42 7.78 9.49
CA GLY A 293 9.52 9.23 9.27
C GLY A 293 8.41 10.06 9.95
N ARG A 294 7.44 9.44 10.65
CA ARG A 294 6.41 10.18 11.41
C ARG A 294 6.97 10.81 12.69
N VAL A 295 8.02 10.23 13.25
CA VAL A 295 8.62 10.66 14.52
C VAL A 295 9.84 11.56 14.35
N ILE A 296 10.59 11.42 13.25
CA ILE A 296 11.83 12.16 13.01
C ILE A 296 11.74 12.86 11.66
N ARG A 297 11.54 14.18 11.69
CA ARG A 297 11.24 15.00 10.49
C ARG A 297 12.18 16.19 10.33
N SER A 298 12.78 16.67 11.42
CA SER A 298 13.84 17.68 11.42
C SER A 298 15.14 17.17 12.06
N PRO A 299 16.32 17.73 11.73
CA PRO A 299 17.57 17.42 12.43
C PRO A 299 17.53 17.71 13.93
N ASP A 300 16.59 18.55 14.37
CA ASP A 300 16.37 18.94 15.77
C ASP A 300 15.37 18.04 16.51
N ASP A 301 14.61 17.23 15.78
CA ASP A 301 13.73 16.22 16.36
C ASP A 301 14.56 15.10 16.97
N TYR A 302 13.96 14.42 17.95
CA TYR A 302 14.49 13.17 18.47
C TYR A 302 13.38 12.16 18.65
N GLY A 303 13.72 10.88 18.51
CA GLY A 303 12.79 9.80 18.79
C GLY A 303 13.38 8.44 18.62
N VAL A 304 12.56 7.45 18.93
CA VAL A 304 12.92 6.04 18.93
C VAL A 304 12.11 5.30 17.88
N ARG A 305 12.80 4.46 17.11
CA ARG A 305 12.23 3.64 16.05
C ARG A 305 12.41 2.18 16.43
N VAL A 306 11.32 1.43 16.52
CA VAL A 306 11.35 0.02 16.94
C VAL A 306 10.71 -0.83 15.85
N LEU A 307 11.41 -1.88 15.44
CA LEU A 307 10.96 -2.85 14.44
C LEU A 307 10.87 -4.20 15.14
N ILE A 308 9.66 -4.70 15.34
CA ILE A 308 9.38 -5.92 16.11
C ILE A 308 9.04 -7.04 15.14
N ASP A 309 10.07 -7.77 14.70
CA ASP A 309 9.97 -9.02 13.94
C ASP A 309 11.38 -9.56 13.70
N GLU A 310 11.61 -10.86 13.86
CA GLU A 310 12.90 -11.50 13.59
C GLU A 310 13.40 -11.23 12.16
N ARG A 311 12.51 -11.00 11.20
CA ARG A 311 12.84 -10.69 9.79
C ARG A 311 13.56 -9.37 9.63
N TYR A 312 13.37 -8.43 10.56
CA TYR A 312 14.13 -7.19 10.60
C TYR A 312 15.57 -7.40 11.08
N THR A 313 15.88 -8.49 11.77
CA THR A 313 17.21 -8.73 12.35
C THR A 313 18.23 -9.20 11.33
N HIS A 314 19.52 -8.93 11.57
CA HIS A 314 20.61 -9.32 10.66
C HIS A 314 20.73 -10.83 10.43
N ARG A 315 20.30 -11.67 11.38
CA ARG A 315 20.44 -13.14 11.28
C ARG A 315 19.51 -13.74 10.22
N ASN A 316 18.26 -13.29 10.15
CA ASN A 316 17.27 -13.85 9.23
C ASN A 316 17.24 -13.17 7.85
N ARG A 317 17.90 -12.01 7.69
CA ARG A 317 18.08 -11.33 6.38
C ARG A 317 18.82 -12.15 5.32
N VAL A 318 19.66 -13.10 5.75
CA VAL A 318 20.47 -13.92 4.85
C VAL A 318 19.73 -15.20 4.43
N GLU A 319 18.74 -15.63 5.22
CA GLU A 319 18.03 -16.90 5.02
C GLU A 319 16.61 -16.71 4.44
N GLU A 320 15.91 -15.64 4.77
CA GLU A 320 14.65 -15.26 4.10
C GLU A 320 14.93 -14.28 2.96
N LYS A 321 14.22 -14.42 1.83
CA LYS A 321 14.34 -13.64 0.58
C LYS A 321 14.03 -12.12 0.72
N LEU A 322 14.30 -11.49 1.86
CA LEU A 322 14.19 -10.05 2.12
C LEU A 322 15.47 -9.28 1.71
N GLY A 323 16.21 -9.84 0.75
CA GLY A 323 17.66 -9.73 0.68
C GLY A 323 18.23 -8.48 0.02
N VAL A 324 17.43 -7.52 -0.49
CA VAL A 324 17.99 -6.35 -1.18
C VAL A 324 17.37 -5.02 -0.72
N GLY A 325 16.05 -4.94 -0.58
CA GLY A 325 15.36 -3.73 -0.11
C GLY A 325 15.68 -3.39 1.35
N MET A 326 15.83 -4.42 2.20
CA MET A 326 16.19 -4.26 3.61
C MET A 326 17.68 -4.00 3.86
N LEU A 327 18.56 -4.37 2.91
CA LEU A 327 19.98 -4.02 2.98
C LEU A 327 20.18 -2.51 2.90
N ASN A 328 19.48 -1.86 1.96
CA ASN A 328 19.46 -0.39 1.85
C ASN A 328 18.73 0.25 3.04
N PHE A 329 17.67 -0.40 3.55
CA PHE A 329 16.92 0.09 4.71
C PHE A 329 17.80 0.27 5.95
N TYR A 330 18.72 -0.66 6.25
CA TYR A 330 19.61 -0.54 7.42
C TYR A 330 20.87 0.28 7.19
N SER A 331 21.45 0.25 5.99
CA SER A 331 22.57 1.15 5.66
C SER A 331 22.16 2.63 5.66
N ASP A 332 20.87 2.91 5.50
CA ASP A 332 20.26 4.24 5.61
C ASP A 332 19.54 4.48 6.97
N LEU A 333 19.70 3.62 8.00
CA LEU A 333 19.02 3.78 9.30
C LEU A 333 19.87 3.50 10.55
N ASP A 334 21.13 3.06 10.42
CA ASP A 334 22.08 2.78 11.53
C ASP A 334 21.45 2.03 12.72
N ALA A 335 20.71 0.96 12.47
CA ALA A 335 20.02 0.30 13.57
C ALA A 335 20.96 -0.50 14.46
N TRP A 336 20.75 -0.36 15.76
CA TRP A 336 21.53 -1.01 16.79
C TRP A 336 21.04 -2.45 17.01
N ASN A 337 21.99 -3.38 17.11
CA ASN A 337 21.77 -4.83 17.20
C ASN A 337 22.41 -5.44 18.47
N GLY A 338 22.65 -4.62 19.49
CA GLY A 338 23.24 -5.02 20.78
C GLY A 338 22.21 -5.58 21.77
N ALA A 339 22.70 -6.04 22.93
CA ALA A 339 21.85 -6.47 24.04
C ALA A 339 21.15 -5.25 24.65
N PRO A 340 19.83 -5.31 24.94
CA PRO A 340 18.98 -4.18 25.34
C PRO A 340 19.65 -3.33 26.43
N PRO A 341 19.55 -1.99 26.39
CA PRO A 341 20.17 -1.15 27.40
C PRO A 341 19.62 -1.52 28.79
N GLU A 342 20.51 -1.78 29.75
CA GLU A 342 20.14 -1.93 31.16
C GLU A 342 19.79 -0.54 31.75
N PRO A 343 18.81 -0.46 32.67
CA PRO A 343 18.17 0.79 33.10
C PRO A 343 19.08 1.81 33.77
#